data_AF-M9LBV8-F1
#
_entry.id   AF-M9LBV8-F1
#
_cell.length_a   1.000
_cell.length_b   1.000
_cell.length_c   1.000
_cell.angle_alpha   90.00
_cell.angle_beta   90.00
_cell.angle_gamma   90.00
#
_symmetry.space_group_name_H-M   'P 1'
#
loop_
_entity.id
_entity.type
_entity.pdbx_description
1 polymer ?
#
loop_
_entity_poly.entity_id
_entity_poly.type
_entity_poly.pdbx_seq_one_letter_code
_entity_poly.pdbx_strand_id
1 'polypeptide(L)'
;MQHVIKNDITQEQIDILRSMKGASSLNLYIDEVGEFALNLVIESPDRKISIKNIPNNASDGNEYPKLKIEHTTTLSPDYKLIYVGKNLEDILILKDMATWKNNDINWIVEVDIGIKLVFQQEEFLLLAQDSLAGFLKLFRLNKMTPVDKIVEDYWSMKTDKVDSLISEEMKI
;
A
#
# COMPACT_ATOMS: atom_id res chain seq x y z
N MET A 1 -2.32 -20.87 22.13
CA MET A 1 -1.06 -20.11 21.97
C MET A 1 -1.34 -18.98 20.99
N GLN A 2 -0.75 -17.79 21.15
CA GLN A 2 -1.00 -16.65 20.26
C GLN A 2 0.28 -16.28 19.51
N HIS A 3 0.17 -16.13 18.20
CA HIS A 3 1.23 -15.63 17.34
C HIS A 3 0.80 -14.33 16.66
N VAL A 4 1.70 -13.37 16.62
CA VAL A 4 1.47 -12.06 16.02
C VAL A 4 2.51 -11.83 14.94
N ILE A 5 2.05 -11.55 13.73
CA ILE A 5 2.86 -11.16 12.56
C ILE A 5 2.60 -9.67 12.35
N LYS A 6 3.67 -8.87 12.26
CA LYS A 6 3.58 -7.41 12.04
C LYS A 6 4.46 -6.98 10.89
N ASN A 7 3.86 -6.36 9.88
CA ASN A 7 4.57 -5.75 8.76
C ASN A 7 4.10 -4.30 8.60
N ASP A 8 4.55 -3.47 9.52
CA ASP A 8 4.26 -2.06 9.50
C ASP A 8 5.30 -1.31 8.63
N ILE A 9 4.88 -0.22 8.00
CA ILE A 9 5.76 0.78 7.41
C ILE A 9 6.57 1.42 8.55
N THR A 10 7.88 1.51 8.36
CA THR A 10 8.77 2.03 9.40
C THR A 10 8.63 3.54 9.57
N GLN A 11 9.02 4.07 10.74
CA GLN A 11 8.98 5.52 10.99
C GLN A 11 9.80 6.32 9.95
N GLU A 12 10.96 5.80 9.54
CA GLU A 12 11.76 6.41 8.47
C GLU A 12 10.99 6.52 7.15
N GLN A 13 10.26 5.47 6.76
CA GLN A 13 9.44 5.47 5.55
C GLN A 13 8.23 6.40 5.68
N ILE A 14 7.61 6.48 6.87
CA ILE A 14 6.57 7.47 7.18
C ILE A 14 7.12 8.89 7.01
N ASP A 15 8.34 9.15 7.48
CA ASP A 15 8.97 10.46 7.36
C ASP A 15 9.26 10.81 5.89
N ILE A 16 9.67 9.82 5.06
CA ILE A 16 9.81 9.99 3.61
C ILE A 16 8.47 10.38 2.96
N LEU A 17 7.36 9.69 3.30
CA LEU A 17 6.02 10.01 2.78
C LEU A 17 5.58 11.41 3.20
N ARG A 18 5.71 11.76 4.49
CA ARG A 18 5.38 13.09 5.03
C ARG A 18 6.14 14.19 4.32
N SER A 19 7.35 13.89 3.88
CA SER A 19 8.19 14.81 3.14
C SER A 19 7.57 15.27 1.81
N MET A 20 6.55 14.57 1.30
CA MET A 20 5.77 14.96 0.11
C MET A 20 4.61 15.90 0.41
N LYS A 21 4.18 16.01 1.68
CA LYS A 21 3.06 16.89 2.07
C LYS A 21 3.43 18.35 1.82
N GLY A 22 2.50 19.11 1.26
CA GLY A 22 2.70 20.53 0.94
C GLY A 22 3.42 20.81 -0.37
N ALA A 23 3.78 19.80 -1.16
CA ALA A 23 4.26 20.00 -2.52
C ALA A 23 3.17 20.67 -3.40
N SER A 24 3.56 21.73 -4.12
CA SER A 24 2.64 22.51 -4.97
C SER A 24 2.16 21.76 -6.21
N SER A 25 2.96 20.81 -6.69
CA SER A 25 2.65 19.92 -7.80
C SER A 25 3.28 18.56 -7.57
N LEU A 26 2.55 17.50 -7.92
CA LEU A 26 3.00 16.13 -7.81
C LEU A 26 2.60 15.34 -9.05
N ASN A 27 3.51 14.55 -9.58
CA ASN A 27 3.26 13.62 -10.65
C ASN A 27 3.26 12.21 -10.10
N LEU A 28 2.31 11.39 -10.53
CA LEU A 28 2.28 9.96 -10.24
C LEU A 28 2.68 9.19 -11.49
N TYR A 29 3.68 8.33 -11.33
CA TYR A 29 4.16 7.44 -12.38
C TYR A 29 4.06 5.99 -11.95
N ILE A 30 3.71 5.09 -12.86
CA ILE A 30 3.70 3.65 -12.59
C ILE A 30 4.58 2.88 -13.57
N ASP A 31 5.18 1.83 -13.05
CA ASP A 31 5.79 0.75 -13.83
C ASP A 31 4.72 -0.30 -14.11
N GLU A 32 3.92 -0.07 -15.16
CA GLU A 32 2.71 -0.85 -15.45
C GLU A 32 3.05 -2.22 -16.06
N VAL A 33 2.45 -3.27 -15.49
CA VAL A 33 2.50 -4.65 -16.00
C VAL A 33 1.07 -5.20 -16.05
N GLY A 34 0.42 -5.05 -17.21
CA GLY A 34 -0.98 -5.42 -17.38
C GLY A 34 -1.91 -4.52 -16.55
N GLU A 35 -2.70 -5.11 -15.65
CA GLU A 35 -3.56 -4.35 -14.73
C GLU A 35 -2.86 -3.97 -13.41
N PHE A 36 -1.61 -4.38 -13.22
CA PHE A 36 -0.82 -4.16 -12.01
C PHE A 36 0.32 -3.17 -12.25
N ALA A 37 0.99 -2.78 -11.18
CA ALA A 37 2.23 -2.04 -11.20
C ALA A 37 3.30 -2.74 -10.34
N LEU A 38 4.56 -2.68 -10.76
CA LEU A 38 5.70 -3.14 -9.95
C LEU A 38 6.26 -2.04 -9.04
N ASN A 39 5.95 -0.78 -9.37
CA ASN A 39 6.41 0.39 -8.64
C ASN A 39 5.47 1.57 -8.89
N LEU A 40 5.23 2.36 -7.86
CA LEU A 40 4.67 3.71 -7.97
C LEU A 40 5.77 4.71 -7.64
N VAL A 41 5.95 5.73 -8.49
CA VAL A 41 6.82 6.87 -8.21
C VAL A 41 5.97 8.12 -8.03
N ILE A 42 6.16 8.80 -6.91
CA ILE A 42 5.61 10.13 -6.65
C ILE A 42 6.74 11.14 -6.83
N GLU A 43 6.59 12.04 -7.80
CA GLU A 43 7.57 13.07 -8.12
C GLU A 43 7.02 14.45 -7.77
N SER A 44 7.78 15.22 -6.98
CA SER A 44 7.62 16.67 -6.82
C SER A 44 8.80 17.39 -7.51
N PRO A 45 8.80 18.74 -7.57
CA PRO A 45 9.92 19.48 -8.14
C PRO A 45 11.27 19.24 -7.47
N ASP A 46 11.28 18.90 -6.19
CA ASP A 46 12.47 18.81 -5.34
C ASP A 46 12.87 17.37 -4.96
N ARG A 47 11.97 16.39 -5.09
CA ARG A 47 12.25 15.00 -4.70
C ARG A 47 11.37 14.00 -5.45
N LYS A 48 11.82 12.75 -5.48
CA LYS A 48 11.01 11.63 -5.93
C LYS A 48 11.07 10.51 -4.90
N ILE A 49 9.95 9.84 -4.72
CA ILE A 49 9.84 8.68 -3.85
C ILE A 49 9.30 7.50 -4.66
N SER A 50 9.82 6.31 -4.39
CA SER A 50 9.44 5.04 -4.98
C SER A 50 8.72 4.21 -3.93
N ILE A 51 7.63 3.56 -4.31
CA ILE A 51 6.84 2.68 -3.46
C ILE A 51 6.69 1.34 -4.16
N LYS A 52 7.22 0.29 -3.54
CA LYS A 52 7.21 -1.09 -4.06
C LYS A 52 6.57 -2.03 -3.05
N ASN A 53 5.92 -3.08 -3.53
CA ASN A 53 5.55 -4.22 -2.70
C ASN A 53 6.70 -5.24 -2.73
N ILE A 54 7.19 -5.65 -1.56
CA ILE A 54 8.15 -6.73 -1.43
C ILE A 54 7.58 -7.85 -0.56
N PRO A 55 7.96 -9.12 -0.81
CA PRO A 55 7.51 -10.22 0.02
C PRO A 55 8.15 -10.16 1.41
N ASN A 56 7.36 -10.41 2.45
CA ASN A 56 7.86 -10.66 3.79
C ASN A 56 7.39 -12.03 4.28
N ASN A 57 8.31 -13.00 4.33
CA ASN A 57 8.05 -14.34 4.82
C ASN A 57 7.86 -14.31 6.34
N ALA A 58 6.73 -14.81 6.81
CA ALA A 58 6.37 -14.81 8.21
C ALA A 58 6.48 -16.21 8.85
N SER A 59 6.30 -16.26 10.16
CA SER A 59 6.51 -17.46 10.98
C SER A 59 5.49 -18.58 10.73
N ASP A 60 4.36 -18.27 10.09
CA ASP A 60 3.35 -19.26 9.71
C ASP A 60 3.67 -19.95 8.37
N GLY A 61 4.77 -19.56 7.72
CA GLY A 61 5.19 -20.09 6.42
C GLY A 61 4.54 -19.40 5.23
N ASN A 62 3.72 -18.36 5.46
CA ASN A 62 3.14 -17.55 4.40
C ASN A 62 3.95 -16.26 4.19
N GLU A 63 3.76 -15.65 3.03
CA GLU A 63 4.24 -14.31 2.73
C GLU A 63 3.13 -13.26 2.84
N TYR A 64 3.54 -12.09 3.29
CA TYR A 64 2.70 -10.92 3.48
C TYR A 64 3.30 -9.72 2.76
N PRO A 65 2.48 -8.69 2.46
CA PRO A 65 2.97 -7.52 1.78
C PRO A 65 3.81 -6.70 2.75
N LYS A 66 4.83 -6.07 2.19
CA LYS A 66 5.62 -5.07 2.88
C LYS A 66 5.91 -3.96 1.90
N LEU A 67 5.32 -2.80 2.15
CA LEU A 67 5.57 -1.62 1.33
C LEU A 67 6.97 -1.10 1.64
N LYS A 68 7.79 -0.99 0.60
CA LYS A 68 9.12 -0.41 0.64
C LYS A 68 9.06 0.97 0.00
N ILE A 69 9.28 2.00 0.81
CA ILE A 69 9.25 3.40 0.42
C ILE A 69 10.65 3.97 0.52
N GLU A 70 11.18 4.51 -0.58
CA GLU A 70 12.55 5.01 -0.63
C GLU A 70 12.62 6.28 -1.50
N HIS A 71 13.59 7.15 -1.22
CA HIS A 71 13.94 8.20 -2.16
C HIS A 71 14.51 7.57 -3.44
N THR A 72 14.15 8.13 -4.59
CA THR A 72 14.73 7.76 -5.88
C THR A 72 15.11 8.98 -6.68
N THR A 73 16.14 8.85 -7.52
CA THR A 73 16.54 9.86 -8.50
C THR A 73 16.24 9.39 -9.93
N THR A 74 15.92 8.11 -10.10
CA THR A 74 15.72 7.48 -11.40
C THR A 74 14.24 7.26 -11.67
N LEU A 75 13.85 7.60 -12.90
CA LEU A 75 12.57 7.23 -13.49
C LEU A 75 12.92 6.60 -14.84
N SER A 76 12.60 5.32 -15.02
CA SER A 76 12.83 4.66 -16.31
C SER A 76 11.90 5.29 -17.36
N PRO A 77 12.31 5.40 -18.64
CA PRO A 77 11.44 5.85 -19.73
C PRO A 77 10.14 5.05 -19.86
N ASP A 78 10.11 3.82 -19.38
CA ASP A 78 8.95 2.92 -19.45
C ASP A 78 7.84 3.28 -18.44
N TYR A 79 8.13 4.18 -17.49
CA TYR A 79 7.15 4.60 -16.49
C TYR A 79 6.09 5.47 -17.14
N LYS A 80 4.82 5.14 -16.91
CA LYS A 80 3.70 5.90 -17.45
C LYS A 80 3.25 6.95 -16.45
N LEU A 81 3.15 8.19 -16.90
CA LEU A 81 2.49 9.27 -16.16
C LEU A 81 0.99 8.99 -16.14
N ILE A 82 0.43 8.84 -14.95
CA ILE A 82 -1.00 8.52 -14.75
C ILE A 82 -1.78 9.68 -14.15
N TYR A 83 -1.10 10.60 -13.47
CA TYR A 83 -1.75 11.73 -12.83
C TYR A 83 -0.78 12.89 -12.66
N VAL A 84 -1.29 14.10 -12.94
CA VAL A 84 -0.65 15.37 -12.63
C VAL A 84 -1.52 16.06 -11.60
N GLY A 85 -1.11 15.94 -10.36
CA GLY A 85 -1.82 16.47 -9.20
C GLY A 85 -1.31 17.83 -8.77
N LYS A 86 -2.23 18.60 -8.21
CA LYS A 86 -1.91 19.76 -7.37
C LYS A 86 -2.45 19.50 -5.98
N ASN A 87 -1.78 20.05 -4.97
CA ASN A 87 -2.26 20.06 -3.59
C ASN A 87 -2.57 18.65 -3.05
N LEU A 88 -1.53 17.86 -2.76
CA LEU A 88 -1.70 16.65 -1.94
C LEU A 88 -2.07 17.08 -0.52
N GLU A 89 -3.32 16.83 -0.15
CA GLU A 89 -3.91 17.25 1.12
C GLU A 89 -3.54 16.29 2.24
N ASP A 90 -3.62 14.99 1.97
CA ASP A 90 -3.34 13.95 2.94
C ASP A 90 -2.70 12.71 2.32
N ILE A 91 -1.97 11.98 3.16
CA ILE A 91 -1.48 10.64 2.89
C ILE A 91 -1.97 9.79 4.06
N LEU A 92 -2.57 8.64 3.75
CA LEU A 92 -3.04 7.69 4.74
C LEU A 92 -2.40 6.34 4.47
N ILE A 93 -2.10 5.62 5.54
CA ILE A 93 -1.70 4.22 5.50
C ILE A 93 -2.95 3.39 5.75
N LEU A 94 -3.19 2.40 4.89
CA LEU A 94 -4.24 1.42 5.07
C LEU A 94 -3.64 0.24 5.83
N LYS A 95 -4.13 0.02 7.05
CA LYS A 95 -3.68 -1.05 7.94
C LYS A 95 -4.79 -2.09 8.10
N ASP A 96 -4.42 -3.33 7.86
CA ASP A 96 -5.28 -4.47 8.11
C ASP A 96 -4.86 -5.21 9.36
N MET A 97 -5.87 -5.68 10.09
CA MET A 97 -5.74 -6.68 11.14
C MET A 97 -6.63 -7.88 10.80
N ALA A 98 -5.99 -8.98 10.41
CA ALA A 98 -6.67 -10.25 10.16
C ALA A 98 -6.38 -11.23 11.29
N THR A 99 -7.41 -11.96 11.72
CA THR A 99 -7.27 -13.02 12.71
C THR A 99 -7.87 -14.32 12.20
N TRP A 100 -7.22 -15.43 12.48
CA TRP A 100 -7.78 -16.75 12.27
C TRP A 100 -7.23 -17.74 13.28
N LYS A 101 -7.93 -18.86 13.44
CA LYS A 101 -7.49 -19.98 14.25
C LYS A 101 -7.14 -21.18 13.38
N ASN A 102 -5.95 -21.72 13.58
CA ASN A 102 -5.56 -23.02 13.02
C ASN A 102 -5.14 -23.93 14.18
N ASN A 103 -5.82 -25.07 14.33
CA ASN A 103 -5.74 -25.94 15.51
C ASN A 103 -6.01 -25.15 16.81
N ASP A 104 -5.04 -25.08 17.73
CA ASP A 104 -5.10 -24.32 18.99
C ASP A 104 -4.22 -23.06 19.00
N ILE A 105 -3.81 -22.63 17.80
CA ILE A 105 -3.03 -21.40 17.61
C ILE A 105 -3.93 -20.30 17.07
N ASN A 106 -3.97 -19.19 17.79
CA ASN A 106 -4.59 -17.95 17.32
C ASN A 106 -3.53 -17.13 16.59
N TRP A 107 -3.79 -16.85 15.32
CA TRP A 107 -2.95 -16.00 14.49
C TRP A 107 -3.56 -14.61 14.40
N ILE A 108 -2.69 -13.61 14.55
CA ILE A 108 -3.02 -12.21 14.33
C ILE A 108 -1.99 -11.68 13.33
N VAL A 109 -2.44 -11.15 12.21
CA VAL A 109 -1.59 -10.43 11.25
C VAL A 109 -1.99 -8.97 11.25
N GLU A 110 -1.02 -8.11 11.47
CA GLU A 110 -1.11 -6.67 11.29
C GLU A 110 -0.22 -6.27 10.12
N VAL A 111 -0.79 -5.63 9.10
CA VAL A 111 -0.08 -5.35 7.85
C VAL A 111 -0.50 -3.98 7.32
N ASP A 112 0.48 -3.14 6.99
CA ASP A 112 0.24 -1.92 6.22
C ASP A 112 0.15 -2.29 4.73
N ILE A 113 -1.06 -2.58 4.28
CA ILE A 113 -1.33 -3.17 2.96
C ILE A 113 -1.39 -2.13 1.84
N GLY A 114 -1.62 -0.87 2.18
CA GLY A 114 -1.83 0.16 1.17
C GLY A 114 -1.50 1.57 1.62
N ILE A 115 -1.41 2.46 0.63
CA ILE A 115 -1.21 3.89 0.82
C ILE A 115 -2.28 4.62 0.01
N LYS A 116 -3.00 5.51 0.68
CA LYS A 116 -3.99 6.38 0.06
C LYS A 116 -3.43 7.79 -0.06
N LEU A 117 -3.47 8.32 -1.27
CA LEU A 117 -3.09 9.69 -1.60
C LEU A 117 -4.37 10.49 -1.82
N VAL A 118 -4.55 11.55 -1.05
CA VAL A 118 -5.73 12.41 -1.11
C VAL A 118 -5.34 13.74 -1.74
N PHE A 119 -5.80 13.97 -2.96
CA PHE A 119 -5.71 15.25 -3.64
C PHE A 119 -7.05 15.97 -3.58
N GLN A 120 -7.05 17.28 -3.76
CA GLN A 120 -8.24 18.12 -3.68
C GLN A 120 -9.43 17.63 -4.56
N GLN A 121 -9.15 17.01 -5.70
CA GLN A 121 -10.17 16.57 -6.65
C GLN A 121 -10.32 15.05 -6.74
N GLU A 122 -9.40 14.29 -6.15
CA GLU A 122 -9.24 12.88 -6.47
C GLU A 122 -8.46 12.14 -5.39
N GLU A 123 -8.82 10.87 -5.18
CA GLU A 123 -8.12 9.99 -4.26
C GLU A 123 -7.56 8.79 -5.03
N PHE A 124 -6.35 8.38 -4.66
CA PHE A 124 -5.72 7.18 -5.19
C PHE A 124 -5.43 6.24 -4.05
N LEU A 125 -5.82 4.98 -4.17
CA LEU A 125 -5.40 3.91 -3.27
C LEU A 125 -4.41 3.01 -4.00
N LEU A 126 -3.18 2.97 -3.51
CA LEU A 126 -2.19 1.97 -3.90
C LEU A 126 -2.29 0.80 -2.93
N LEU A 127 -2.64 -0.39 -3.41
CA LEU A 127 -2.77 -1.59 -2.61
C LEU A 127 -1.76 -2.66 -3.04
N ALA A 128 -1.14 -3.33 -2.09
CA ALA A 128 -0.40 -4.56 -2.37
C ALA A 128 -1.37 -5.70 -2.70
N GLN A 129 -1.23 -6.28 -3.90
CA GLN A 129 -2.12 -7.36 -4.36
C GLN A 129 -1.45 -8.74 -4.28
N ASP A 130 -0.20 -8.84 -4.69
CA ASP A 130 0.57 -10.09 -4.66
C ASP A 130 1.99 -9.77 -4.22
N SER A 131 2.33 -10.22 -3.01
CA SER A 131 3.64 -10.00 -2.40
C SER A 131 4.76 -10.80 -3.06
N LEU A 132 4.48 -11.97 -3.62
CA LEU A 132 5.49 -12.80 -4.31
C LEU A 132 5.88 -12.18 -5.65
N ALA A 133 4.88 -11.74 -6.41
CA ALA A 133 5.10 -11.08 -7.69
C ALA A 133 5.53 -9.60 -7.54
N GLY A 134 5.40 -9.02 -6.35
CA GLY A 134 5.65 -7.61 -6.09
C GLY A 134 4.58 -6.70 -6.70
N PHE A 135 3.39 -7.25 -6.99
CA PHE A 135 2.32 -6.50 -7.64
C PHE A 135 1.63 -5.55 -6.66
N LEU A 136 1.48 -4.33 -7.14
CA LEU A 136 0.62 -3.29 -6.61
C LEU A 136 -0.56 -3.10 -7.57
N LYS A 137 -1.71 -2.72 -7.04
CA LYS A 137 -2.86 -2.27 -7.82
C LYS A 137 -3.19 -0.86 -7.41
N LEU A 138 -3.35 0.02 -8.41
CA LEU A 138 -3.72 1.40 -8.18
C LEU A 138 -5.20 1.59 -8.50
N PHE A 139 -5.94 2.05 -7.51
CA PHE A 139 -7.34 2.39 -7.63
C PHE A 139 -7.50 3.90 -7.65
N ARG A 140 -8.08 4.40 -8.74
CA ARG A 140 -8.63 5.75 -8.81
C ARG A 140 -9.98 5.73 -8.10
N LEU A 141 -10.04 6.32 -6.91
CA LEU A 141 -11.25 6.31 -6.10
C LEU A 141 -12.14 7.49 -6.48
N ASN A 142 -13.42 7.20 -6.68
CA ASN A 142 -14.48 8.19 -6.56
C ASN A 142 -15.11 8.03 -5.17
N LYS A 143 -15.83 9.06 -4.69
CA LYS A 143 -16.45 9.07 -3.34
C LYS A 143 -17.41 7.90 -3.04
N MET A 144 -17.69 7.01 -4.00
CA MET A 144 -18.66 5.93 -3.89
C MET A 144 -18.04 4.54 -3.73
N THR A 145 -16.72 4.35 -3.88
CA THR A 145 -16.09 3.04 -3.70
C THR A 145 -15.58 2.88 -2.27
N PRO A 146 -16.20 2.00 -1.44
CA PRO A 146 -15.73 1.74 -0.10
C PRO A 146 -14.40 0.98 -0.13
N VAL A 147 -13.41 1.41 0.66
CA VAL A 147 -12.06 0.80 0.69
C VAL A 147 -12.10 -0.62 1.26
N ASP A 148 -12.99 -0.89 2.21
CA ASP A 148 -13.26 -2.20 2.82
C ASP A 148 -13.54 -3.29 1.76
N LYS A 149 -14.34 -2.98 0.73
CA LYS A 149 -14.64 -3.93 -0.35
C LYS A 149 -13.44 -4.29 -1.21
N ILE A 150 -12.47 -3.38 -1.33
CA ILE A 150 -11.26 -3.61 -2.13
C ILE A 150 -10.32 -4.57 -1.40
N VAL A 151 -10.31 -4.52 -0.06
CA VAL A 151 -9.39 -5.26 0.78
C VAL A 151 -9.84 -6.70 1.03
N GLU A 152 -11.14 -6.96 1.12
CA GLU A 152 -11.68 -8.32 1.30
C GLU A 152 -11.16 -9.31 0.24
N ASP A 153 -11.04 -8.85 -1.01
CA ASP A 153 -10.54 -9.66 -2.13
C ASP A 153 -9.10 -10.16 -1.88
N TYR A 154 -8.22 -9.36 -1.25
CA TYR A 154 -6.85 -9.77 -0.95
C TYR A 154 -6.79 -10.95 0.03
N TRP A 155 -7.51 -10.83 1.15
CA TRP A 155 -7.48 -11.84 2.22
C TRP A 155 -8.12 -13.16 1.81
N SER A 156 -9.10 -13.11 0.90
CA SER A 156 -9.71 -14.31 0.32
C SER A 156 -8.70 -15.23 -0.39
N MET A 157 -7.59 -14.68 -0.88
CA MET A 157 -6.52 -15.45 -1.55
C MET A 157 -5.50 -16.04 -0.57
N LYS A 158 -5.47 -15.58 0.68
CA LYS A 158 -4.44 -15.93 1.67
C LYS A 158 -4.87 -17.03 2.64
N THR A 159 -6.15 -17.08 2.98
CA THR A 159 -6.69 -18.12 3.85
C THR A 159 -8.16 -18.35 3.55
N ASP A 160 -8.55 -19.62 3.52
CA ASP A 160 -9.94 -20.03 3.32
C ASP A 160 -10.84 -19.64 4.51
N LYS A 161 -10.25 -19.22 5.64
CA LYS A 161 -10.98 -18.94 6.86
C LYS A 161 -10.34 -17.79 7.66
N VAL A 162 -10.71 -16.57 7.30
CA VAL A 162 -10.51 -15.40 8.17
C VAL A 162 -11.66 -15.36 9.19
N ASP A 163 -11.35 -15.36 10.48
CA ASP A 163 -12.35 -15.25 11.55
C ASP A 163 -12.80 -13.79 11.76
N SER A 164 -11.88 -12.83 11.58
CA SER A 164 -12.16 -11.39 11.61
C SER A 164 -11.16 -10.64 10.75
N LEU A 165 -11.64 -9.63 10.02
CA LEU A 165 -10.85 -8.67 9.27
C LEU A 165 -11.29 -7.26 9.66
N ILE A 166 -10.34 -6.44 10.07
CA ILE A 166 -10.54 -5.02 10.37
C ILE A 166 -9.55 -4.23 9.52
N SER A 167 -10.06 -3.24 8.80
CA SER A 167 -9.26 -2.33 7.97
C SER A 167 -9.41 -0.90 8.48
N GLU A 168 -8.29 -0.22 8.70
CA GLU A 168 -8.24 1.13 9.24
C GLU A 168 -7.40 2.06 8.35
N GLU A 169 -7.87 3.28 8.12
CA GLU A 169 -7.11 4.33 7.46
C GLU A 169 -6.42 5.22 8.52
N MET A 170 -5.09 5.20 8.55
CA MET A 170 -4.28 5.99 9.47
C MET A 170 -3.67 7.20 8.75
N LYS A 171 -4.07 8.42 9.13
CA LYS A 171 -3.42 9.64 8.64
C LYS A 171 -2.00 9.76 9.21
N ILE A 172 -1.04 10.10 8.36
CA ILE A 172 0.36 10.32 8.76
C ILE A 172 0.78 11.78 8.72
#